data_AF-A0A1Y4MLC4-F1
#
_entry.id   AF-A0A1Y4MLC4-F1
#
_cell.length_a   1.000
_cell.length_b   1.000
_cell.length_c   1.000
_cell.angle_alpha   90.00
_cell.angle_beta   90.00
_cell.angle_gamma   90.00
#
_symmetry.space_group_name_H-M   'P 1'
#
loop_
_entity.id
_entity.type
_entity.pdbx_description
1 polymer ?
#
loop_
_entity_poly.entity_id
_entity_poly.type
_entity_poly.pdbx_seq_one_letter_code
_entity_poly.pdbx_strand_id
1 'polypeptide(L)'
;GMWQHHGDARGFVGRVDGISVPVDINACYRDYPEIIRANLLNGWTHEDTPDASEGEMLSVSTAELTDLRDSLSVVLSRITKMLKVT
;
A
#
# COMPACT_ATOMS: atom_id res chain seq x y z
N GLY A 1 25.90 11.79 -2.67
CA GLY A 1 25.50 12.82 -1.69
C GLY A 1 24.00 12.96 -1.70
N MET A 2 23.40 13.63 -0.71
CA MET A 2 21.95 13.92 -0.70
C MET A 2 21.71 15.30 -1.30
N TRP A 3 20.79 15.40 -2.25
CA TRP A 3 20.39 16.65 -2.90
C TRP A 3 18.89 16.85 -2.71
N GLN A 4 18.55 17.68 -1.72
CA GLN A 4 17.19 18.09 -1.40
C GLN A 4 16.87 19.39 -2.12
N HIS A 5 15.70 19.46 -2.73
CA HIS A 5 15.15 20.71 -3.25
C HIS A 5 14.08 21.21 -2.28
N HIS A 6 14.26 22.44 -1.79
CA HIS A 6 13.30 23.08 -0.89
C HIS A 6 12.26 23.89 -1.69
N GLY A 7 11.00 23.83 -1.26
CA GLY A 7 9.93 24.71 -1.74
C GLY A 7 9.41 24.41 -3.15
N ASP A 8 8.86 25.42 -3.84
CA ASP A 8 8.20 25.28 -5.16
C ASP A 8 9.19 25.20 -6.34
N ALA A 9 10.28 24.44 -6.19
CA ALA A 9 11.23 24.20 -7.27
C ALA A 9 10.57 23.40 -8.40
N ARG A 10 10.58 23.92 -9.63
CA ARG A 10 9.92 23.28 -10.78
C ARG A 10 10.40 21.84 -10.97
N GLY A 11 9.47 20.88 -10.88
CA GLY A 11 9.75 19.44 -10.98
C GLY A 11 10.09 18.74 -9.66
N PHE A 12 10.15 19.48 -8.54
CA PHE A 12 10.48 18.97 -7.21
C PHE A 12 9.49 19.42 -6.13
N VAL A 13 8.22 19.66 -6.51
CA VAL A 13 7.15 20.05 -5.61
C VAL A 13 6.24 18.87 -5.31
N GLY A 14 6.23 18.40 -4.05
CA GLY A 14 5.28 17.39 -3.57
C GLY A 14 4.04 18.04 -2.95
N ARG A 15 2.85 17.51 -3.28
CA ARG A 15 1.59 17.84 -2.60
C ARG A 15 0.97 16.53 -2.10
N VAL A 16 0.51 16.55 -0.85
CA VAL A 16 -0.17 15.42 -0.20
C VAL A 16 -1.39 15.97 0.51
N ASP A 17 -2.55 15.37 0.28
CA ASP A 17 -3.79 15.78 0.93
C ASP A 17 -3.65 15.69 2.45
N GLY A 18 -4.06 16.75 3.15
CA GLY A 18 -3.91 16.87 4.60
C GLY A 18 -2.58 17.46 5.06
N ILE A 19 -1.60 17.70 4.17
CA ILE A 19 -0.38 18.44 4.50
C ILE A 19 -0.51 19.88 4.00
N SER A 20 -0.42 20.85 4.92
CA SER A 20 -0.68 22.27 4.65
C SER A 20 0.44 22.99 3.90
N VAL A 21 1.64 22.40 3.84
CA VAL A 21 2.83 22.98 3.21
C VAL A 21 3.35 22.06 2.10
N PRO A 22 4.03 22.60 1.06
CA PRO A 22 4.70 21.76 0.07
C PRO A 22 5.70 20.81 0.75
N VAL A 23 5.79 19.58 0.23
CA VAL A 23 6.76 18.59 0.70
C VAL A 23 7.99 18.66 -0.19
N ASP A 24 9.16 18.71 0.44
CA ASP A 24 10.44 18.73 -0.26
C ASP A 24 10.73 17.39 -0.93
N ILE A 25 11.22 17.43 -2.17
CA ILE A 25 11.60 16.25 -2.93
C ILE A 25 13.13 16.17 -3.05
N ASN A 26 13.67 15.01 -2.71
CA ASN A 26 15.07 14.68 -2.84
C ASN A 26 15.35 14.08 -4.23
N ALA A 27 16.15 14.78 -5.04
CA ALA A 27 16.52 14.31 -6.39
C ALA A 27 17.28 12.97 -6.35
N CYS A 28 18.04 12.75 -5.28
CA CYS A 28 18.84 11.55 -5.11
C CYS A 28 18.04 10.26 -4.99
N TYR A 29 16.72 10.31 -4.77
CA TYR A 29 15.87 9.12 -4.75
C TYR A 29 15.37 8.69 -6.13
N ARG A 30 15.52 9.51 -7.17
CA ARG A 30 14.97 9.20 -8.50
C ARG A 30 15.55 7.91 -9.06
N ASP A 31 16.88 7.77 -9.00
CA ASP A 31 17.60 6.61 -9.52
C ASP A 31 18.01 5.65 -8.39
N TYR A 32 17.69 5.98 -7.15
CA TYR A 32 18.09 5.21 -5.97
C TYR A 32 17.63 3.75 -5.99
N PRO A 33 16.39 3.42 -6.41
CA PRO A 33 15.99 2.02 -6.55
C PRO A 33 16.90 1.25 -7.51
N GLU A 34 17.28 1.86 -8.63
CA GLU A 34 18.18 1.23 -9.62
C GLU A 34 19.60 1.08 -9.08
N ILE A 35 20.12 2.11 -8.40
CA ILE A 35 21.46 2.11 -7.80
C ILE A 35 21.56 1.06 -6.68
N ILE A 36 20.56 0.97 -5.79
CA ILE A 36 20.53 -0.03 -4.70
C ILE A 36 20.54 -1.44 -5.27
N ARG A 37 19.73 -1.71 -6.30
CA ARG A 37 19.70 -3.01 -6.98
C ARG A 37 21.02 -3.34 -7.68
N ALA A 38 21.54 -2.42 -8.49
CA ALA A 38 22.76 -2.63 -9.25
C ALA A 38 23.98 -2.94 -8.37
N ASN A 39 23.96 -2.46 -7.11
CA ASN A 39 25.03 -2.68 -6.15
C ASN A 39 24.69 -3.76 -5.10
N LEU A 40 23.58 -4.50 -5.24
CA LEU A 40 23.14 -5.55 -4.30
C LEU A 40 23.07 -5.07 -2.84
N LEU A 41 22.65 -3.82 -2.64
CA LEU A 41 22.51 -3.22 -1.32
C LEU A 41 21.15 -3.57 -0.72
N ASN A 42 20.96 -3.43 0.60
CA ASN A 42 19.68 -3.71 1.28
C ASN A 42 19.15 -5.15 1.13
N GLY A 43 20.03 -6.14 1.02
CA GLY A 43 19.64 -7.55 0.95
C GLY A 43 19.23 -8.03 -0.45
N TRP A 44 19.39 -7.18 -1.47
CA TRP A 44 19.19 -7.58 -2.87
C TRP A 44 20.28 -8.57 -3.31
N THR A 45 19.87 -9.52 -4.14
CA THR A 45 20.69 -10.55 -4.76
C THR A 45 20.55 -10.48 -6.28
N HIS A 46 21.43 -11.16 -7.02
CA HIS A 46 21.35 -11.20 -8.48
C HIS A 46 20.09 -11.91 -9.02
N GLU A 47 19.41 -12.68 -8.17
CA GLU A 47 18.20 -13.43 -8.50
C GLU A 47 16.93 -12.58 -8.31
N ASP A 48 17.03 -11.50 -7.55
CA ASP A 48 15.93 -10.56 -7.35
C ASP A 48 15.67 -9.79 -8.65
N THR A 49 14.56 -10.10 -9.31
CA THR A 49 14.05 -9.31 -10.43
C THR A 49 13.21 -8.15 -9.90
N PRO A 50 13.06 -7.03 -10.63
CA PRO A 50 12.16 -5.97 -10.23
C PRO A 50 10.76 -6.56 -10.18
N ASP A 51 10.28 -6.80 -8.96
CA ASP A 51 8.96 -7.32 -8.74
C ASP A 51 7.95 -6.31 -9.29
N ALA A 52 7.32 -6.64 -10.41
CA ALA A 52 6.20 -5.88 -10.93
C ALA A 52 4.94 -6.12 -10.09
N SER A 53 4.98 -7.02 -9.10
CA SER A 53 3.87 -7.28 -8.22
C SER A 53 4.04 -6.52 -6.90
N GLU A 54 3.40 -5.37 -6.81
CA GLU A 54 2.98 -4.84 -5.51
C GLU A 54 1.99 -5.83 -4.89
N GLY A 55 2.53 -6.85 -4.22
CA GLY A 55 1.76 -7.81 -3.46
C GLY A 55 0.93 -8.76 -4.32
N GLU A 56 0.98 -10.03 -3.96
CA GLU A 56 -0.08 -10.97 -4.31
C GLU A 56 -1.38 -10.47 -3.64
N MET A 57 -2.06 -9.54 -4.30
CA MET A 57 -3.31 -8.98 -3.82
C MET A 57 -4.35 -10.09 -3.98
N LEU A 58 -4.68 -10.76 -2.88
CA LEU A 58 -5.73 -11.77 -2.84
C LEU A 58 -7.03 -11.15 -3.37
N SER A 59 -7.35 -11.43 -4.63
CA SER A 59 -8.57 -10.94 -5.27
C SER A 59 -9.72 -11.81 -4.79
N VAL A 60 -10.61 -11.24 -3.99
CA VAL A 60 -11.89 -11.87 -3.62
C VAL A 60 -12.99 -11.15 -4.39
N SER A 61 -13.91 -11.91 -4.98
CA SER A 61 -15.02 -11.30 -5.72
C SER A 61 -16.02 -10.62 -4.77
N THR A 62 -16.65 -9.54 -5.23
CA THR A 62 -17.73 -8.88 -4.48
C THR A 62 -18.89 -9.84 -4.16
N ALA A 63 -19.13 -10.82 -5.03
CA ALA A 63 -20.15 -11.84 -4.84
C ALA A 63 -19.82 -12.75 -3.63
N GLU A 64 -18.60 -13.28 -3.55
CA GLU A 64 -18.18 -14.13 -2.43
C GLU A 64 -18.25 -13.39 -1.08
N LEU A 65 -17.87 -12.11 -1.06
CA LEU A 65 -17.99 -11.26 0.12
C LEU A 65 -19.46 -11.03 0.53
N THR A 66 -20.35 -10.89 -0.45
CA THR A 66 -21.79 -10.68 -0.22
C THR A 66 -22.44 -11.95 0.34
N ASP A 67 -22.13 -13.10 -0.23
CA ASP A 67 -22.66 -14.39 0.20
C ASP A 67 -22.21 -14.75 1.62
N LEU A 68 -20.94 -14.46 1.94
CA LEU A 68 -20.39 -14.64 3.29
C LEU A 68 -21.09 -13.74 4.31
N ARG A 69 -21.28 -12.46 3.97
CA ARG A 69 -22.00 -11.49 4.82
C ARG A 69 -23.42 -11.97 5.11
N ASP A 70 -24.14 -12.43 4.09
CA ASP A 70 -25.53 -12.84 4.23
C ASP A 70 -25.64 -14.13 5.06
N SER A 71 -24.73 -15.07 4.85
CA SER A 71 -24.62 -16.30 5.67
C SER A 71 -24.38 -15.99 7.15
N LEU A 72 -23.44 -15.08 7.44
CA LEU A 72 -23.15 -14.63 8.81
C LEU A 72 -24.37 -13.95 9.45
N SER A 73 -25.07 -13.10 8.70
CA SER A 73 -26.28 -12.41 9.17
C SER A 73 -27.38 -13.41 9.59
N VAL A 74 -27.57 -14.47 8.80
CA VAL A 74 -28.54 -15.54 9.13
C VAL A 74 -28.15 -16.26 10.42
N VAL A 75 -26.88 -16.65 10.57
CA VAL A 75 -26.40 -17.35 11.78
C VAL A 75 -26.56 -16.48 13.02
N LEU A 76 -26.16 -15.20 12.95
CA LEU A 76 -26.29 -14.25 14.05
C LEU A 76 -27.76 -14.03 14.46
N SER A 77 -28.66 -13.97 13.48
CA SER A 77 -30.10 -13.86 13.73
C SER A 77 -30.65 -15.07 14.48
N ARG A 78 -30.18 -16.28 14.14
CA ARG A 78 -30.57 -17.53 14.83
C ARG A 78 -30.08 -17.55 16.27
N ILE A 79 -28.81 -17.20 16.50
CA ILE A 79 -28.21 -17.11 17.85
C ILE A 79 -28.98 -16.09 18.70
N THR A 80 -29.26 -14.92 18.14
CA THR A 80 -30.03 -13.87 18.83
C THR A 80 -31.41 -14.35 19.25
N LYS A 81 -32.08 -15.13 18.39
CA LYS A 81 -33.39 -15.70 18.70
C LYS A 81 -33.31 -16.74 19.81
N MET A 82 -32.29 -17.60 19.81
CA MET A 82 -32.07 -18.58 20.88
C MET A 82 -31.82 -17.90 22.24
N LEU A 83 -31.01 -16.85 22.26
CA LEU A 83 -30.72 -16.09 23.48
C LEU A 83 -31.92 -15.32 24.04
N LYS A 84 -32.90 -14.96 23.20
CA LYS A 84 -34.15 -14.31 23.65
C LYS A 84 -35.21 -15.30 24.15
N VAL A 85 -35.04 -16.59 23.89
CA VAL A 85 -35.97 -17.65 24.31
C VAL A 85 -35.52 -18.29 25.63
N THR A 86 -34.33 -17.95 26.13
CA THR A 86 -33.82 -18.30 27.47
C THR A 86 -34.10 -17.16 28.44
#